data_AF-A0A833EEG6-F1
#
_entry.id   AF-A0A833EEG6-F1
#
_cell.length_a   1.000
_cell.length_b   1.000
_cell.length_c   1.000
_cell.angle_alpha   90.00
_cell.angle_beta   90.00
_cell.angle_gamma   90.00
#
_symmetry.space_group_name_H-M   'P 1'
#
loop_
_entity.id
_entity.type
_entity.pdbx_description
1 polymer ?
#
loop_
_entity_poly.entity_id
_entity_poly.type
_entity_poly.pdbx_seq_one_letter_code
_entity_poly.pdbx_strand_id
1 'polypeptide(L)'
;MSLELNVVYEDSEVVVFKAPHDEELVELVHSYIKRKGRPVTWKELREVFGGIAGEDRLRKALHRLRERGLLIEIRGGIYAT
;
A
#
# COMPACT_ATOMS: atom_id res chain seq x y z
N MET A 1 22.78 28.52 -30.09
CA MET A 1 23.49 27.23 -30.08
C MET A 1 23.42 26.70 -28.67
N SER A 2 22.63 25.65 -28.45
CA SER A 2 22.34 25.08 -27.13
C SER A 2 23.41 24.05 -26.80
N LEU A 3 24.00 24.12 -25.60
CA LEU A 3 24.96 23.12 -25.13
C LEU A 3 24.17 21.89 -24.66
N GLU A 4 24.21 20.80 -25.42
CA GLU A 4 23.78 19.47 -24.93
C GLU A 4 24.92 18.88 -24.10
N LEU A 5 24.71 18.81 -22.79
CA LEU A 5 25.66 18.21 -21.87
C LEU A 5 25.37 16.71 -21.72
N ASN A 6 26.42 15.90 -21.79
CA ASN A 6 26.34 14.47 -21.47
C ASN A 6 26.38 14.29 -19.94
N VAL A 7 25.34 13.69 -19.37
CA VAL A 7 25.32 13.30 -17.95
C VAL A 7 26.30 12.15 -17.78
N VAL A 8 27.41 12.40 -17.07
CA VAL A 8 28.49 11.42 -16.85
C VAL A 8 28.22 10.55 -15.61
N TYR A 9 27.45 11.06 -14.64
CA TYR A 9 27.10 10.35 -13.42
C TYR A 9 25.92 11.05 -12.72
N GLU A 10 24.91 10.29 -12.33
CA GLU A 10 23.76 10.73 -11.50
C GLU A 10 23.68 9.76 -10.31
N ASP A 11 23.94 10.24 -9.10
CA ASP A 11 23.84 9.43 -7.88
C ASP A 11 22.56 9.82 -7.14
N SER A 12 21.47 9.14 -7.46
CA SER A 12 20.26 9.21 -6.67
C SER A 12 20.44 8.34 -5.43
N GLU A 13 20.67 8.97 -4.27
CA GLU A 13 20.75 8.30 -2.96
C GLU A 13 19.53 7.37 -2.75
N VAL A 14 19.77 6.06 -2.67
CA VAL A 14 18.72 5.07 -2.44
C VAL A 14 18.40 5.00 -0.96
N VAL A 15 17.20 5.41 -0.57
CA VAL A 15 16.70 5.25 0.82
C VAL A 15 16.00 3.91 0.95
N VAL A 16 16.57 3.02 1.76
CA VAL A 16 16.00 1.69 2.05
C VAL A 16 15.18 1.76 3.34
N PHE A 17 13.91 1.37 3.25
CA PHE A 17 13.05 1.19 4.41
C PHE A 17 12.93 -0.29 4.76
N LYS A 18 12.88 -0.58 6.06
CA LYS A 18 12.48 -1.91 6.54
C LYS A 18 11.00 -2.13 6.20
N ALA A 19 10.66 -3.30 5.65
CA ALA A 19 9.27 -3.66 5.43
C ALA A 19 8.50 -3.71 6.77
N PRO A 20 7.22 -3.31 6.80
CA PRO A 20 6.43 -3.31 8.02
C PRO A 20 6.21 -4.74 8.53
N HIS A 21 6.12 -4.89 9.85
CA HIS A 21 5.60 -6.10 10.50
C HIS A 21 4.10 -6.24 10.28
N ASP A 22 3.52 -7.40 10.62
CA ASP A 22 2.12 -7.70 10.29
C ASP A 22 1.12 -6.72 10.94
N GLU A 23 1.32 -6.35 12.20
CA GLU A 23 0.45 -5.37 12.87
C GLU A 23 0.61 -3.96 12.29
N GLU A 24 1.82 -3.56 11.92
CA GLU A 24 2.07 -2.28 11.26
C GLU A 24 1.36 -2.23 9.89
N LEU A 25 1.40 -3.34 9.14
CA LEU A 25 0.69 -3.46 7.86
C LEU A 25 -0.82 -3.32 8.04
N VAL A 26 -1.40 -3.93 9.09
CA VAL A 26 -2.83 -3.79 9.43
C VAL A 26 -3.20 -2.33 9.62
N GLU A 27 -2.44 -1.59 10.42
CA GLU A 27 -2.70 -0.17 10.67
C GLU A 27 -2.48 0.71 9.44
N LEU A 28 -1.48 0.41 8.62
CA LEU A 28 -1.23 1.12 7.36
C LEU A 28 -2.38 0.93 6.37
N VAL A 29 -2.87 -0.30 6.21
CA VAL A 29 -3.99 -0.62 5.32
C VAL A 29 -5.26 0.08 5.80
N HIS A 30 -5.59 -0.03 7.08
CA HIS A 30 -6.75 0.64 7.66
C HIS A 30 -6.70 2.16 7.46
N SER A 31 -5.55 2.76 7.79
CA SER A 31 -5.34 4.20 7.65
C SER A 31 -5.42 4.66 6.19
N TYR A 32 -4.93 3.85 5.25
CA TYR A 32 -5.05 4.13 3.82
C TYR A 32 -6.52 4.18 3.38
N ILE A 33 -7.30 3.16 3.71
CA ILE A 33 -8.71 3.06 3.32
C ILE A 33 -9.52 4.21 3.95
N LYS A 34 -9.31 4.45 5.25
CA LYS A 34 -9.95 5.56 5.97
C LYS A 34 -9.64 6.92 5.35
N ARG A 35 -8.37 7.18 5.00
CA ARG A 35 -7.95 8.44 4.35
C ARG A 35 -8.53 8.63 2.95
N LYS A 36 -8.81 7.55 2.22
CA LYS A 36 -9.47 7.65 0.90
C LYS A 36 -10.89 8.16 1.00
N GLY A 37 -11.58 7.91 2.12
CA GLY A 37 -12.97 8.35 2.33
C GLY A 37 -13.97 7.73 1.35
N ARG A 38 -13.56 6.71 0.59
CA ARG A 38 -14.38 5.97 -0.37
C ARG A 38 -14.01 4.49 -0.36
N PRO A 39 -14.90 3.60 -0.83
CA PRO A 39 -14.53 2.21 -1.04
C PRO A 39 -13.32 2.07 -1.97
N VAL A 40 -12.44 1.13 -1.63
CA VAL A 40 -11.24 0.80 -2.42
C VAL A 40 -11.31 -0.62 -2.93
N THR A 41 -10.72 -0.87 -4.08
CA THR A 41 -10.69 -2.22 -4.68
C THR A 41 -9.45 -2.99 -4.26
N TRP A 42 -9.53 -4.32 -4.30
CA TRP A 42 -8.37 -5.20 -4.15
C TRP A 42 -7.25 -4.86 -5.13
N LYS A 43 -7.59 -4.49 -6.37
CA LYS A 43 -6.61 -4.06 -7.38
C LYS A 43 -5.85 -2.82 -6.90
N GLU A 44 -6.55 -1.79 -6.43
CA GLU A 44 -5.94 -0.56 -5.90
C GLU A 44 -5.05 -0.86 -4.68
N LEU A 45 -5.50 -1.72 -3.77
CA LEU A 45 -4.70 -2.13 -2.62
C LEU A 45 -3.42 -2.85 -3.04
N ARG A 46 -3.47 -3.74 -4.03
CA ARG A 46 -2.27 -4.41 -4.55
C ARG A 46 -1.30 -3.45 -5.24
N GLU A 47 -1.81 -2.48 -5.99
CA GLU A 47 -0.97 -1.47 -6.66
C GLU A 47 -0.22 -0.62 -5.63
N VAL A 48 -0.87 -0.23 -4.53
CA VAL A 48 -0.24 0.60 -3.50
C VAL A 48 0.66 -0.20 -2.57
N PHE A 49 0.25 -1.39 -2.15
CA PHE A 49 0.98 -2.17 -1.15
C PHE A 49 1.93 -3.22 -1.74
N GLY A 50 1.92 -3.47 -3.05
CA GLY A 50 2.72 -4.52 -3.68
C GLY A 50 4.24 -4.36 -3.49
N GLY A 51 4.73 -3.13 -3.35
CA GLY A 51 6.13 -2.84 -3.00
C GLY A 51 6.43 -2.86 -1.49
N ILE A 52 5.40 -2.98 -0.64
CA ILE A 52 5.50 -2.90 0.82
C ILE A 52 5.31 -4.30 1.44
N ALA A 53 4.36 -5.07 0.93
CA ALA A 53 4.02 -6.40 1.41
C ALA A 53 3.47 -7.29 0.29
N GLY A 54 3.74 -8.59 0.38
CA GLY A 54 3.14 -9.58 -0.53
C GLY A 54 1.63 -9.72 -0.34
N GLU A 55 0.94 -10.21 -1.38
CA GLU A 55 -0.52 -10.34 -1.39
C GLU A 55 -1.08 -11.16 -0.21
N ASP A 56 -0.39 -12.23 0.21
CA ASP A 56 -0.81 -13.05 1.35
C ASP A 56 -0.88 -12.25 2.65
N ARG A 57 0.14 -11.43 2.93
CA ARG A 57 0.18 -10.56 4.10
C ARG A 57 -0.91 -9.49 4.02
N LEU A 58 -1.15 -8.95 2.83
CA LEU A 58 -2.22 -7.98 2.61
C LEU A 58 -3.62 -8.60 2.84
N ARG A 59 -3.83 -9.86 2.41
CA ARG A 59 -5.08 -10.61 2.70
C ARG A 59 -5.25 -10.85 4.20
N LYS A 60 -4.19 -11.26 4.90
CA LYS A 60 -4.21 -11.43 6.36
C LYS A 60 -4.53 -10.13 7.08
N ALA A 61 -3.97 -9.01 6.63
CA ALA A 61 -4.24 -7.69 7.18
C ALA A 61 -5.73 -7.31 7.03
N LEU A 62 -6.28 -7.46 5.82
CA LEU A 62 -7.72 -7.22 5.57
C LEU A 62 -8.61 -8.15 6.39
N HIS A 63 -8.24 -9.42 6.54
CA HIS A 63 -8.97 -10.37 7.38
C HIS A 63 -9.01 -9.90 8.84
N ARG A 64 -7.86 -9.53 9.43
CA ARG A 64 -7.79 -9.00 10.80
C ARG A 64 -8.64 -7.74 10.99
N LEU A 65 -8.64 -6.82 10.01
CA LEU A 65 -9.47 -5.62 10.08
C LEU A 65 -10.97 -5.94 10.07
N ARG A 66 -11.38 -6.95 9.30
CA ARG A 66 -12.76 -7.44 9.29
C ARG A 66 -13.15 -8.09 10.61
N GLU A 67 -12.28 -8.93 11.17
CA GLU A 67 -12.50 -9.55 12.48
C GLU A 67 -12.64 -8.52 13.60
N ARG A 68 -11.88 -7.42 13.52
CA ARG A 68 -11.95 -6.28 14.45
C ARG A 68 -13.18 -5.38 14.21
N GLY A 69 -13.96 -5.60 13.15
CA GLY A 69 -15.09 -4.74 12.77
C GLY A 69 -14.69 -3.33 12.29
N LEU A 70 -13.41 -3.12 11.93
CA LEU A 70 -12.88 -1.85 11.45
C LEU A 70 -13.02 -1.67 9.93
N LEU A 71 -13.46 -2.72 9.25
CA LEU A 71 -13.54 -2.76 7.80
C LEU A 71 -14.63 -3.76 7.37
N ILE A 72 -15.40 -3.40 6.36
CA ILE A 72 -16.34 -4.29 5.69
C ILE A 72 -15.89 -4.56 4.26
N GLU A 73 -16.17 -5.77 3.79
CA GLU A 73 -16.12 -6.09 2.36
C GLU A 73 -17.53 -5.99 1.80
N ILE A 74 -17.74 -5.07 0.86
CA ILE A 74 -19.05 -4.84 0.27
C ILE A 74 -19.38 -6.01 -0.66
N ARG A 75 -18.68 -6.11 -1.80
CA ARG A 75 -18.70 -7.24 -2.76
C ARG A 75 -17.45 -7.23 -3.64
N GLY A 76 -17.01 -8.41 -4.07
CA GLY A 76 -15.99 -8.55 -5.13
C GLY A 76 -14.62 -7.94 -4.79
N GLY A 77 -14.18 -7.99 -3.54
CA GLY A 77 -12.92 -7.38 -3.12
C GLY A 77 -12.97 -5.85 -3.05
N ILE A 78 -14.14 -5.26 -2.79
CA ILE A 78 -14.30 -3.83 -2.50
C ILE A 78 -14.43 -3.64 -0.99
N TYR A 79 -13.57 -2.80 -0.43
CA TYR A 79 -13.43 -2.60 1.01
C TYR A 79 -13.72 -1.16 1.43
N ALA A 80 -14.39 -0.99 2.58
CA ALA A 80 -14.69 0.31 3.18
C ALA A 80 -14.57 0.24 4.70
N THR A 81 -14.24 1.36 5.34
CA THR A 81 -14.12 1.55 6.80
C THR A 81 -15.26 2.40 7.32
#